data_AF-A0A1B1KJ37-F1
#
_entry.id   AF-A0A1B1KJ37-F1
#
_cell.length_a   1.000
_cell.length_b   1.000
_cell.length_c   1.000
_cell.angle_alpha   90.00
_cell.angle_beta   90.00
_cell.angle_gamma   90.00
#
_symmetry.space_group_name_H-M   'P 1'
#
loop_
_entity.id
_entity.type
_entity.pdbx_description
1 polymer ?
#
loop_
_entity_poly.entity_id
_entity_poly.type
_entity_poly.pdbx_seq_one_letter_code
_entity_poly.pdbx_strand_id
1 'polypeptide(L)'
;MGTISAAVRATPIRISDPATDPHLDRPRRPLSAATQELLDTAPGKRADRSAIAHSIFLGMACAGHTLNDARTAAESAPGLVRLREDRDSGRDDLARQWDRALQRAATFAYLPEGNNRQEPLDEDLDTIERVLAVHAARFAQPGGESDERILYALITFARAARTRTLDIDCRRLAQRTGLAASTISRRLRVLAQTGWVTQTYAAAGTRAASWTLNLPPKGWEDPDATQGNPPPALEPASTLLTHHTHDLWSPRPGLGATAARIHWALLGGARTTKEIAGVTGYSLKTAEKTLRRLSRLNLVGPGPRSAESVKGQLHSAAKELGLAEVSAGRRERHIIDRELFAWWNDEQAWRRRKGKKRGPKRNAGMATTLALPIDGPARIKYGRFPTKPGGRADYRTARDIVRGNLAPAERVAA
;
A
#
# COMPACT_ATOMS: atom_id res chain seq x y z
N MET A 1 40.42 -0.15 -9.89
CA MET A 1 39.54 0.68 -10.73
C MET A 1 38.71 -0.25 -11.60
N GLY A 2 37.39 -0.23 -11.41
CA GLY A 2 36.38 -0.72 -12.36
C GLY A 2 36.25 -2.23 -12.56
N THR A 3 35.52 -2.92 -11.67
CA THR A 3 34.78 -4.12 -12.05
C THR A 3 33.30 -3.89 -11.78
N ILE A 4 32.56 -3.80 -12.88
CA ILE A 4 31.11 -3.71 -12.97
C ILE A 4 30.55 -4.97 -12.31
N SER A 5 29.90 -4.83 -11.15
CA SER A 5 29.20 -5.92 -10.50
C SER A 5 27.99 -6.27 -11.37
N ALA A 6 28.06 -7.43 -12.00
CA ALA A 6 27.02 -7.98 -12.85
C ALA A 6 25.72 -8.09 -12.04
N ALA A 7 24.66 -7.49 -12.55
CA ALA A 7 23.31 -7.73 -12.07
C ALA A 7 23.05 -9.24 -12.10
N VAL A 8 22.92 -9.86 -10.93
CA VAL A 8 22.32 -11.18 -10.82
C VAL A 8 20.87 -11.00 -11.23
N ARG A 9 20.60 -11.17 -12.53
CA ARG A 9 19.24 -11.39 -13.01
C ARG A 9 18.76 -12.64 -12.29
N ALA A 10 17.74 -12.48 -11.45
CA ALA A 10 16.98 -13.60 -10.92
C ALA A 10 16.64 -14.52 -12.09
N THR A 11 17.06 -15.77 -12.00
CA THR A 11 16.76 -16.76 -13.04
C THR A 11 15.24 -16.90 -13.07
N PRO A 12 14.56 -16.57 -14.18
CA PRO A 12 13.11 -16.80 -14.27
C PRO A 12 12.87 -18.30 -14.02
N ILE A 13 11.87 -18.63 -13.20
CA ILE A 13 11.45 -20.03 -13.06
C ILE A 13 11.11 -20.52 -14.45
N ARG A 14 11.86 -21.52 -14.91
CA ARG A 14 11.73 -22.03 -16.26
C ARG A 14 10.41 -22.78 -16.35
N ILE A 15 9.78 -22.67 -17.51
CA ILE A 15 8.71 -23.59 -17.86
C ILE A 15 9.41 -24.89 -18.23
N SER A 16 9.19 -25.92 -17.42
CA SER A 16 9.65 -27.28 -17.68
C SER A 16 8.63 -27.99 -18.58
N ASP A 17 9.15 -28.87 -19.43
CA ASP A 17 8.40 -29.64 -20.42
C ASP A 17 7.39 -28.80 -21.26
N PRO A 18 7.86 -27.82 -22.05
CA PRO A 18 6.99 -26.93 -22.81
C PRO A 18 6.23 -27.62 -23.96
N ALA A 19 6.59 -28.86 -24.33
CA ALA A 19 6.06 -29.54 -25.51
C ALA A 19 4.91 -30.49 -25.19
N THR A 20 4.94 -31.17 -24.03
CA THR A 20 3.95 -32.20 -23.68
C THR A 20 3.13 -31.90 -22.43
N ASP A 21 3.75 -31.44 -21.35
CA ASP A 21 3.03 -31.15 -20.09
C ASP A 21 3.59 -29.88 -19.40
N PRO A 22 3.33 -28.68 -19.97
CA PRO A 22 3.99 -27.46 -19.54
C PRO A 22 3.62 -27.09 -18.10
N HIS A 23 4.64 -26.93 -17.26
CA HIS A 23 4.49 -26.56 -15.86
C HIS A 23 5.67 -25.69 -15.39
N LEU A 24 5.52 -25.02 -14.24
CA LEU A 24 6.64 -24.31 -13.62
C LEU A 24 7.61 -25.32 -13.01
N ASP A 25 8.91 -25.12 -13.20
CA ASP A 25 9.99 -25.90 -12.59
C ASP A 25 10.03 -25.71 -11.06
N ARG A 26 9.07 -26.32 -10.35
CA ARG A 26 8.87 -26.21 -8.90
C ARG A 26 8.16 -27.46 -8.34
N PRO A 27 8.36 -27.79 -7.06
CA PRO A 27 7.65 -28.91 -6.43
C PRO A 27 6.14 -28.64 -6.33
N ARG A 28 5.34 -29.68 -6.58
CA ARG A 28 3.88 -29.67 -6.46
C ARG A 28 3.45 -29.44 -5.01
N ARG A 29 2.49 -28.54 -4.82
CA ARG A 29 1.92 -28.14 -3.52
C ARG A 29 0.39 -28.28 -3.53
N PRO A 30 -0.25 -28.42 -2.35
CA PRO A 30 -1.70 -28.31 -2.26
C PRO A 30 -2.17 -26.92 -2.73
N LEU A 31 -3.38 -26.85 -3.28
CA LEU A 31 -4.00 -25.59 -3.69
C LEU A 31 -4.31 -24.74 -2.45
N SER A 32 -4.28 -23.41 -2.61
CA SER A 32 -4.72 -22.51 -1.54
C SER A 32 -6.22 -22.65 -1.29
N ALA A 33 -6.68 -22.40 -0.06
CA ALA A 33 -8.10 -22.46 0.29
C ALA A 33 -8.99 -21.63 -0.66
N ALA A 34 -8.53 -20.44 -1.06
CA ALA A 34 -9.25 -19.60 -2.02
C ALA A 34 -9.30 -20.18 -3.44
N THR A 35 -8.24 -20.85 -3.91
CA THR A 35 -8.25 -21.52 -5.22
C THR A 35 -9.12 -22.76 -5.19
N GLN A 36 -9.08 -23.49 -4.08
CA GLN A 36 -9.91 -24.66 -3.84
C GLN A 36 -11.40 -24.30 -3.80
N GLU A 37 -11.77 -23.23 -3.08
CA GLU A 37 -13.15 -22.71 -3.04
C GLU A 37 -13.67 -22.32 -4.42
N LEU A 38 -12.83 -21.66 -5.25
CA LEU A 38 -13.17 -21.33 -6.63
C LEU A 38 -13.33 -22.57 -7.52
N LEU A 39 -12.54 -23.61 -7.28
CA LEU A 39 -12.62 -24.88 -8.01
C LEU A 39 -13.92 -25.63 -7.68
N ASP A 40 -14.33 -25.61 -6.41
CA ASP A 40 -15.48 -26.34 -5.89
C ASP A 40 -16.82 -25.60 -6.11
N THR A 41 -16.79 -24.30 -6.41
CA THR A 41 -17.99 -23.47 -6.57
C THR A 41 -18.34 -23.23 -8.03
N ALA A 42 -19.59 -23.55 -8.42
CA ALA A 42 -20.08 -23.21 -9.76
C ALA A 42 -20.26 -21.69 -9.93
N PRO A 43 -19.74 -21.08 -11.01
CA PRO A 43 -19.84 -19.64 -11.21
C PRO A 43 -21.28 -19.20 -11.49
N GLY A 44 -21.72 -18.11 -10.85
CA GLY A 44 -23.06 -17.56 -11.05
C GLY A 44 -23.33 -17.08 -12.49
N LYS A 45 -24.60 -16.98 -12.88
CA LYS A 45 -25.01 -16.61 -14.26
C LYS A 45 -24.50 -15.25 -14.77
N ARG A 46 -24.17 -14.33 -13.86
CA ARG A 46 -23.64 -12.98 -14.17
C ARG A 46 -22.14 -12.83 -13.86
N ALA A 47 -21.49 -13.88 -13.35
CA ALA A 47 -20.07 -13.84 -13.03
C ALA A 47 -19.21 -13.96 -14.28
N ASP A 48 -18.04 -13.33 -14.29
CA ASP A 48 -17.06 -13.50 -15.37
C ASP A 48 -16.41 -14.89 -15.26
N ARG A 49 -17.04 -15.86 -15.93
CA ARG A 49 -16.60 -17.26 -15.96
C ARG A 49 -15.19 -17.44 -16.54
N SER A 50 -14.77 -16.56 -17.45
CA SER A 50 -13.44 -16.63 -18.07
C SER A 50 -12.36 -16.12 -17.10
N ALA A 51 -12.66 -15.07 -16.33
CA ALA A 51 -11.78 -14.61 -15.27
C ALA A 51 -11.63 -15.66 -14.15
N ILE A 52 -12.72 -16.32 -13.77
CA ILE A 52 -12.70 -17.40 -12.75
C ILE A 52 -11.84 -18.58 -13.21
N ALA A 53 -12.03 -19.06 -14.44
CA ALA A 53 -11.20 -20.14 -15.00
C ALA A 53 -9.71 -19.75 -15.04
N HIS A 54 -9.40 -18.51 -15.42
CA HIS A 54 -8.03 -18.01 -15.41
C HIS A 54 -7.44 -17.92 -14.00
N SER A 55 -8.20 -17.47 -13.00
CA SER A 55 -7.77 -17.42 -11.59
C SER A 55 -7.49 -18.82 -11.03
N ILE A 56 -8.33 -19.81 -11.35
CA ILE A 56 -8.12 -21.21 -10.95
C ILE A 56 -6.84 -21.75 -11.57
N PHE A 57 -6.66 -21.62 -12.88
CA PHE A 57 -5.44 -22.09 -13.57
C PHE A 57 -4.18 -21.35 -13.11
N LEU A 58 -4.27 -20.06 -12.79
CA LEU A 58 -3.16 -19.31 -12.22
C LEU A 58 -2.77 -19.86 -10.84
N GLY A 59 -3.74 -20.17 -9.98
CA GLY A 59 -3.50 -20.79 -8.68
C GLY A 59 -2.87 -22.19 -8.80
N MET A 60 -3.38 -23.01 -9.73
CA MET A 60 -2.82 -24.33 -10.03
C MET A 60 -1.38 -24.27 -10.55
N ALA A 61 -1.11 -23.38 -11.51
CA ALA A 61 0.24 -23.18 -12.05
C ALA A 61 1.22 -22.69 -10.96
N CYS A 62 0.80 -21.74 -10.12
CA CYS A 62 1.57 -21.28 -8.97
C CYS A 62 1.82 -22.40 -7.93
N ALA A 63 0.95 -23.39 -7.83
CA ALA A 63 1.13 -24.54 -6.95
C ALA A 63 1.96 -25.68 -7.58
N GLY A 64 2.49 -25.50 -8.80
CA GLY A 64 3.31 -26.49 -9.49
C GLY A 64 2.51 -27.67 -10.05
N HIS A 65 1.22 -27.48 -10.34
CA HIS A 65 0.41 -28.46 -11.06
C HIS A 65 0.70 -28.39 -12.56
N THR A 66 0.43 -29.47 -13.27
CA THR A 66 0.72 -29.58 -14.71
C THR A 66 -0.49 -29.34 -15.60
N LEU A 67 -0.28 -29.28 -16.92
CA LEU A 67 -1.38 -29.19 -17.88
C LEU A 67 -2.30 -30.42 -17.76
N ASN A 68 -1.74 -31.60 -17.46
CA ASN A 68 -2.53 -32.81 -17.23
C ASN A 68 -3.41 -32.71 -15.97
N ASP A 69 -2.91 -32.10 -14.89
CA ASP A 69 -3.72 -31.81 -13.71
C ASP A 69 -4.86 -30.84 -14.03
N ALA A 70 -4.57 -29.81 -14.84
CA ALA A 70 -5.58 -28.84 -15.29
C ALA A 70 -6.66 -29.48 -16.17
N ARG A 71 -6.29 -30.41 -17.05
CA ARG A 71 -7.23 -31.23 -17.83
C ARG A 71 -8.13 -32.06 -16.92
N THR A 72 -7.54 -32.76 -15.97
CA THR A 72 -8.27 -33.59 -14.99
C THR A 72 -9.26 -32.76 -14.17
N ALA A 73 -8.83 -31.57 -13.72
CA ALA A 73 -9.71 -30.64 -13.01
C ALA A 73 -10.86 -30.14 -13.90
N ALA A 74 -10.59 -29.82 -15.17
CA ALA A 74 -11.61 -29.32 -16.08
C ALA A 74 -12.73 -30.35 -16.37
N GLU A 75 -12.45 -31.65 -16.27
CA GLU A 75 -13.44 -32.71 -16.49
C GLU A 75 -14.56 -32.73 -15.45
N SER A 76 -14.28 -32.36 -14.19
CA SER A 76 -15.22 -32.57 -13.08
C SER A 76 -15.47 -31.32 -12.22
N ALA A 77 -14.54 -30.36 -12.14
CA ALA A 77 -14.64 -29.23 -11.23
C ALA A 77 -15.80 -28.27 -11.58
N PRO A 78 -16.68 -27.90 -10.63
CA PRO A 78 -17.75 -26.94 -10.85
C PRO A 78 -17.26 -25.54 -11.29
N GLY A 79 -16.11 -25.09 -10.80
CA GLY A 79 -15.52 -23.79 -11.16
C GLY A 79 -15.11 -23.67 -12.64
N LEU A 80 -14.90 -24.81 -13.31
CA LEU A 80 -14.42 -24.90 -14.69
C LEU A 80 -15.50 -25.31 -15.69
N VAL A 81 -16.79 -25.23 -15.32
CA VAL A 81 -17.94 -25.56 -16.19
C VAL A 81 -17.84 -24.93 -17.57
N ARG A 82 -17.36 -23.68 -17.67
CA ARG A 82 -17.22 -22.97 -18.94
C ARG A 82 -16.27 -23.66 -19.92
N LEU A 83 -15.18 -24.27 -19.45
CA LEU A 83 -14.24 -24.99 -20.30
C LEU A 83 -14.86 -26.28 -20.85
N ARG A 84 -15.73 -26.93 -20.08
CA ARG A 84 -16.52 -28.07 -20.57
C ARG A 84 -17.53 -27.63 -21.63
N GLU A 85 -18.30 -26.58 -21.34
CA GLU A 85 -19.26 -26.01 -22.30
C GLU A 85 -18.58 -25.59 -23.62
N ASP A 86 -17.41 -24.95 -23.54
CA ASP A 86 -16.64 -24.52 -24.71
C ASP A 86 -16.12 -25.75 -25.50
N ARG A 87 -15.63 -26.81 -24.82
CA ARG A 87 -15.23 -28.09 -25.44
C ARG A 87 -16.39 -28.78 -26.14
N ASP A 88 -17.54 -28.89 -25.49
CA ASP A 88 -18.76 -29.50 -26.05
C ASP A 88 -19.28 -28.69 -27.25
N SER A 89 -18.99 -27.39 -27.29
CA SER A 89 -19.26 -26.50 -28.42
C SER A 89 -18.17 -26.53 -29.51
N GLY A 90 -17.20 -27.44 -29.43
CA GLY A 90 -16.10 -27.58 -30.40
C GLY A 90 -14.98 -26.55 -30.27
N ARG A 91 -14.93 -25.77 -29.18
CA ARG A 91 -13.90 -24.76 -28.89
C ARG A 91 -13.06 -25.19 -27.69
N ASP A 92 -12.05 -26.03 -27.93
CA ASP A 92 -11.11 -26.42 -26.87
C ASP A 92 -10.03 -25.35 -26.67
N ASP A 93 -10.28 -24.47 -25.70
CA ASP A 93 -9.39 -23.37 -25.34
C ASP A 93 -8.54 -23.67 -24.09
N LEU A 94 -8.62 -24.89 -23.54
CA LEU A 94 -8.02 -25.25 -22.25
C LEU A 94 -6.51 -25.03 -22.26
N ALA A 95 -5.80 -25.62 -23.23
CA ALA A 95 -4.34 -25.49 -23.34
C ALA A 95 -3.90 -24.03 -23.51
N ARG A 96 -4.69 -23.22 -24.23
CA ARG A 96 -4.39 -21.80 -24.43
C ARG A 96 -4.63 -20.97 -23.17
N GLN A 97 -5.68 -21.27 -22.40
CA GLN A 97 -5.94 -20.61 -21.13
C GLN A 97 -4.93 -21.03 -20.06
N TRP A 98 -4.50 -22.30 -20.08
CA TRP A 98 -3.42 -22.82 -19.26
C TRP A 98 -2.10 -22.12 -19.57
N ASP A 99 -1.68 -22.04 -20.83
CA ASP A 99 -0.44 -21.36 -21.22
C ASP A 99 -0.45 -19.88 -20.76
N ARG A 100 -1.56 -19.16 -20.96
CA ARG A 100 -1.68 -17.78 -20.45
C ARG A 100 -1.54 -17.69 -18.93
N ALA A 101 -2.15 -18.61 -18.19
CA ALA A 101 -2.02 -18.67 -16.75
C ALA A 101 -0.60 -19.05 -16.31
N LEU A 102 0.06 -19.95 -17.03
CA LEU A 102 1.42 -20.41 -16.78
C LEU A 102 2.45 -19.30 -17.05
N GLN A 103 2.37 -18.60 -18.18
CA GLN A 103 3.19 -17.43 -18.48
C GLN A 103 3.00 -16.33 -17.43
N ARG A 104 1.75 -16.16 -16.99
CA ARG A 104 1.41 -15.21 -15.93
C ARG A 104 1.99 -15.65 -14.58
N ALA A 105 1.91 -16.94 -14.24
CA ALA A 105 2.50 -17.53 -13.05
C ALA A 105 4.02 -17.40 -13.06
N ALA A 106 4.68 -17.65 -14.20
CA ALA A 106 6.13 -17.47 -14.37
C ALA A 106 6.58 -16.02 -14.09
N THR A 107 5.71 -15.03 -14.31
CA THR A 107 5.95 -13.63 -13.93
C THR A 107 5.87 -13.41 -12.41
N PHE A 108 5.09 -14.23 -11.70
CA PHE A 108 4.85 -14.14 -10.26
C PHE A 108 5.70 -15.12 -9.42
N ALA A 109 6.40 -16.05 -10.06
CA ALA A 109 6.97 -17.20 -9.39
C ALA A 109 8.21 -16.83 -8.57
N TYR A 110 7.95 -16.34 -7.36
CA TYR A 110 8.83 -16.36 -6.21
C TYR A 110 8.85 -17.79 -5.63
N LEU A 111 10.03 -18.37 -5.42
CA LEU A 111 10.21 -19.63 -4.69
C LEU A 111 10.02 -19.37 -3.19
N PRO A 112 9.23 -20.18 -2.45
CA PRO A 112 9.40 -20.26 -1.00
C PRO A 112 10.03 -21.59 -0.59
N GLU A 113 10.90 -21.49 0.43
CA GLU A 113 11.38 -22.55 1.32
C GLU A 113 12.55 -23.41 0.84
N GLY A 114 13.75 -22.85 1.01
CA GLY A 114 15.04 -23.53 0.91
C GLY A 114 16.17 -22.51 0.90
N ASN A 115 16.77 -22.24 2.06
CA ASN A 115 17.75 -21.19 2.35
C ASN A 115 17.23 -19.75 2.27
N ASN A 116 16.92 -19.21 3.45
CA ASN A 116 16.60 -17.82 3.73
C ASN A 116 17.81 -16.91 3.47
N ARG A 117 18.25 -16.78 2.22
CA ARG A 117 19.15 -15.71 1.83
C ARG A 117 18.29 -14.47 1.70
N GLN A 118 18.18 -13.74 2.81
CA GLN A 118 17.52 -12.44 2.87
C GLN A 118 18.02 -11.61 1.67
N GLU A 119 17.09 -11.12 0.84
CA GLU A 119 17.52 -10.31 -0.29
C GLU A 119 18.23 -9.06 0.26
N PRO A 120 19.31 -8.56 -0.37
CA PRO A 120 20.05 -7.40 0.14
C PRO A 120 19.16 -6.17 0.42
N LEU A 121 18.05 -6.04 -0.32
CA LEU A 121 17.04 -5.02 -0.05
C LEU A 121 16.30 -5.24 1.27
N ASP A 122 15.90 -6.48 1.58
CA ASP A 122 15.23 -6.77 2.84
C ASP A 122 16.20 -6.59 4.02
N GLU A 123 17.48 -6.97 3.87
CA GLU A 123 18.54 -6.68 4.85
C GLU A 123 18.69 -5.16 5.09
N ASP A 124 18.75 -4.36 4.03
CA ASP A 124 18.80 -2.89 4.11
C ASP A 124 17.58 -2.33 4.85
N LEU A 125 16.37 -2.79 4.50
CA LEU A 125 15.12 -2.30 5.08
C LEU A 125 14.95 -2.74 6.54
N ASP A 126 15.35 -3.97 6.87
CA ASP A 126 15.39 -4.49 8.24
C ASP A 126 16.40 -3.73 9.10
N THR A 127 17.54 -3.35 8.52
CA THR A 127 18.55 -2.50 9.19
C THR A 127 17.98 -1.13 9.51
N ILE A 128 17.32 -0.48 8.54
CA ILE A 128 16.65 0.81 8.73
C ILE A 128 15.61 0.68 9.84
N GLU A 129 14.74 -0.32 9.75
CA GLU A 129 13.66 -0.57 10.71
C GLU A 129 14.16 -0.80 12.14
N ARG A 130 15.22 -1.61 12.29
CA ARG A 130 15.84 -1.86 13.59
C ARG A 130 16.41 -0.59 14.21
N VAL A 131 17.14 0.20 13.43
CA VAL A 131 17.71 1.47 13.90
C VAL A 131 16.61 2.44 14.35
N LEU A 132 15.47 2.50 13.65
CA LEU A 132 14.34 3.31 14.07
C LEU A 132 13.76 2.84 15.42
N ALA A 133 13.68 1.53 15.64
CA ALA A 133 13.20 0.97 16.90
C ALA A 133 14.17 1.22 18.07
N VAL A 134 15.47 0.96 17.87
CA VAL A 134 16.53 1.18 18.88
C VAL A 134 16.60 2.65 19.27
N HIS A 135 16.54 3.56 18.30
CA HIS A 135 16.64 4.99 18.52
C HIS A 135 15.27 5.69 18.63
N ALA A 136 14.22 4.95 19.00
CA ALA A 136 12.87 5.49 19.14
C ALA A 136 12.85 6.76 20.03
N ALA A 137 13.63 6.77 21.12
CA ALA A 137 13.72 7.93 22.02
C ALA A 137 14.09 9.24 21.33
N ARG A 138 14.86 9.21 20.23
CA ARG A 138 15.28 10.42 19.49
C ARG A 138 14.11 11.14 18.82
N PHE A 139 13.00 10.46 18.56
CA PHE A 139 11.81 11.07 17.95
C PHE A 139 10.93 11.85 18.95
N ALA A 140 11.33 11.98 20.23
CA ALA A 140 10.63 12.81 21.23
C ALA A 140 10.79 14.33 21.03
N GLN A 141 11.46 14.75 19.97
CA GLN A 141 11.66 16.14 19.57
C GLN A 141 10.51 16.71 18.74
N PRO A 142 10.38 18.04 18.61
CA PRO A 142 9.32 18.66 17.81
C PRO A 142 9.26 18.15 16.37
N GLY A 143 8.16 17.47 16.04
CA GLY A 143 7.94 16.88 14.71
C GLY A 143 8.64 15.54 14.48
N GLY A 144 9.34 15.00 15.48
CA GLY A 144 9.96 13.68 15.42
C GLY A 144 8.94 12.55 15.25
N GLU A 145 7.74 12.68 15.85
CA GLU A 145 6.69 11.66 15.67
C GLU A 145 6.18 11.60 14.23
N SER A 146 6.26 12.72 13.49
CA SER A 146 5.93 12.75 12.07
C SER A 146 7.02 12.09 11.23
N ASP A 147 8.29 12.33 11.57
CA ASP A 147 9.44 11.74 10.88
C ASP A 147 9.43 10.22 11.00
N GLU A 148 9.27 9.69 12.22
CA GLU A 148 9.16 8.25 12.49
C GLU A 148 8.09 7.60 11.61
N ARG A 149 6.88 8.18 11.57
CA ARG A 149 5.78 7.69 10.73
C ARG A 149 6.10 7.74 9.23
N ILE A 150 6.74 8.81 8.77
CA ILE A 150 7.12 8.95 7.36
C ILE A 150 8.14 7.86 6.98
N LEU A 151 9.13 7.60 7.84
CA LEU A 151 10.15 6.58 7.59
C LEU A 151 9.53 5.18 7.55
N TYR A 152 8.68 4.82 8.51
CA TYR A 152 7.97 3.54 8.45
C TYR A 152 7.06 3.41 7.22
N ALA A 153 6.41 4.50 6.79
CA ALA A 153 5.61 4.49 5.56
C ALA A 153 6.47 4.26 4.31
N LEU A 154 7.65 4.88 4.25
CA LEU A 154 8.62 4.66 3.18
C LEU A 154 9.15 3.22 3.18
N ILE A 155 9.45 2.63 4.34
CA ILE A 155 9.83 1.21 4.45
C ILE A 155 8.73 0.32 3.86
N THR A 156 7.47 0.58 4.23
CA THR A 156 6.34 -0.22 3.72
C THR A 156 6.20 -0.08 2.19
N PHE A 157 6.34 1.13 1.66
CA PHE A 157 6.31 1.33 0.20
C PHE A 157 7.52 0.70 -0.49
N ALA A 158 8.70 0.75 0.12
CA ALA A 158 9.92 0.17 -0.41
C ALA A 158 9.85 -1.36 -0.49
N ARG A 159 9.31 -2.02 0.56
CA ARG A 159 9.01 -3.45 0.54
C ARG A 159 8.01 -3.80 -0.55
N ALA A 160 6.91 -3.05 -0.67
CA ALA A 160 5.88 -3.32 -1.67
C ALA A 160 6.38 -3.09 -3.12
N ALA A 161 7.24 -2.10 -3.34
CA ALA A 161 7.79 -1.76 -4.65
C ALA A 161 9.09 -2.53 -4.98
N ARG A 162 9.63 -3.30 -4.02
CA ARG A 162 10.95 -3.96 -4.09
C ARG A 162 12.08 -2.99 -4.50
N THR A 163 12.06 -1.77 -3.96
CA THR A 163 13.08 -0.74 -4.22
C THR A 163 13.13 0.31 -3.12
N ARG A 164 14.33 0.83 -2.80
CA ARG A 164 14.48 2.00 -1.91
C ARG A 164 14.23 3.33 -2.61
N THR A 165 14.17 3.36 -3.94
CA THR A 165 13.89 4.57 -4.71
C THR A 165 12.43 4.61 -5.14
N LEU A 166 11.69 5.57 -4.59
CA LEU A 166 10.24 5.66 -4.68
C LEU A 166 9.81 6.93 -5.40
N ASP A 167 9.02 6.75 -6.45
CA ASP A 167 8.28 7.84 -7.10
C ASP A 167 6.98 8.08 -6.31
N ILE A 168 7.04 8.98 -5.33
CA ILE A 168 5.94 9.17 -4.39
C ILE A 168 5.65 10.64 -4.11
N ASP A 169 4.37 11.00 -4.22
CA ASP A 169 3.89 12.33 -3.92
C ASP A 169 3.49 12.49 -2.45
N CYS A 170 3.49 13.74 -1.95
CA CYS A 170 3.19 14.04 -0.55
C CYS A 170 1.78 13.61 -0.11
N ARG A 171 0.79 13.51 -1.03
CA ARG A 171 -0.58 13.10 -0.69
C ARG A 171 -0.68 11.59 -0.51
N ARG A 172 0.05 10.81 -1.31
CA ARG A 172 0.15 9.35 -1.12
C ARG A 172 0.82 9.00 0.22
N LEU A 173 1.89 9.72 0.59
CA LEU A 173 2.49 9.61 1.92
C LEU A 173 1.55 10.07 3.04
N ALA A 174 0.83 11.17 2.85
CA ALA A 174 -0.17 11.66 3.80
C ALA A 174 -1.25 10.61 4.09
N GLN A 175 -1.75 9.92 3.05
CA GLN A 175 -2.71 8.83 3.21
C GLN A 175 -2.15 7.67 4.04
N ARG A 176 -0.89 7.27 3.83
CA ARG A 176 -0.29 6.15 4.56
C ARG A 176 0.08 6.50 6.01
N THR A 177 0.39 7.76 6.29
CA THR A 177 0.88 8.23 7.61
C THR A 177 -0.21 8.88 8.47
N GLY A 178 -1.38 9.20 7.90
CA GLY A 178 -2.45 9.96 8.57
C GLY A 178 -2.12 11.45 8.79
N LEU A 179 -1.03 11.94 8.19
CA LEU A 179 -0.54 13.32 8.33
C LEU A 179 -1.06 14.22 7.20
N ALA A 180 -1.01 15.54 7.38
CA ALA A 180 -1.31 16.48 6.31
C ALA A 180 -0.18 16.51 5.27
N ALA A 181 -0.51 16.64 3.98
CA ALA A 181 0.48 16.72 2.90
C ALA A 181 1.50 17.87 3.07
N SER A 182 1.08 19.00 3.67
CA SER A 182 1.98 20.11 4.00
C SER A 182 2.99 19.75 5.09
N THR A 183 2.57 18.95 6.08
CA THR A 183 3.46 18.38 7.10
C THR A 183 4.46 17.45 6.44
N ILE A 184 4.01 16.53 5.59
CA ILE A 184 4.90 15.64 4.82
C ILE A 184 5.94 16.43 4.04
N SER A 185 5.52 17.44 3.26
CA SER A 185 6.44 18.26 2.47
C SER A 185 7.49 19.00 3.31
N ARG A 186 7.12 19.49 4.50
CA ARG A 186 8.08 20.12 5.43
C ARG A 186 9.04 19.09 6.02
N ARG A 187 8.52 17.94 6.45
CA ARG A 187 9.30 16.91 7.13
C ARG A 187 10.21 16.12 6.19
N LEU A 188 9.82 15.87 4.94
CA LEU A 188 10.71 15.30 3.93
C LEU A 188 11.96 16.16 3.69
N ARG A 189 11.85 17.49 3.75
CA ARG A 189 13.01 18.38 3.68
C ARG A 189 13.94 18.22 4.88
N VAL A 190 13.37 18.09 6.09
CA VAL A 190 14.15 17.84 7.31
C VAL A 190 14.83 16.47 7.22
N LEU A 191 14.10 15.43 6.84
CA LEU A 191 14.62 14.08 6.65
C LEU A 191 15.76 14.06 5.63
N ALA A 192 15.65 14.84 4.55
CA ALA A 192 16.71 15.00 3.56
C ALA A 192 17.95 15.68 4.12
N GLN A 193 17.77 16.75 4.91
CA GLN A 193 18.88 17.43 5.59
C GLN A 193 19.59 16.52 6.60
N THR A 194 18.83 15.64 7.26
CA THR A 194 19.38 14.65 8.21
C THR A 194 19.93 13.38 7.54
N GLY A 195 19.85 13.27 6.21
CA GLY A 195 20.42 12.15 5.46
C GLY A 195 19.56 10.87 5.42
N TRP A 196 18.34 10.89 5.94
CA TRP A 196 17.44 9.73 5.89
C TRP A 196 16.85 9.47 4.49
N VAL A 197 16.67 10.52 3.70
CA VAL A 197 16.17 10.42 2.32
C VAL A 197 16.99 11.31 1.40
N THR A 198 17.10 10.93 0.14
CA THR A 198 17.71 11.77 -0.91
C THR A 198 16.68 12.02 -2.00
N GLN A 199 16.44 13.28 -2.36
CA GLN A 199 15.62 13.60 -3.53
C GLN A 199 16.45 13.39 -4.79
N THR A 200 16.14 12.35 -5.56
CA THR A 200 16.86 12.03 -6.80
C THR A 200 16.33 12.81 -7.99
N TYR A 201 15.01 13.00 -8.05
CA TYR A 201 14.36 13.84 -9.05
C TYR A 201 13.33 14.78 -8.41
N ALA A 202 13.40 16.04 -8.80
CA ALA A 202 12.36 17.01 -8.47
C ALA A 202 11.04 16.64 -9.15
N ALA A 203 9.92 16.90 -8.47
CA ALA A 203 8.60 16.72 -9.07
C ALA A 203 8.48 17.62 -10.32
N ALA A 204 8.01 17.06 -11.43
CA ALA A 204 7.88 17.77 -12.69
C ALA A 204 6.57 17.39 -13.40
N GLY A 205 5.70 18.36 -13.62
CA GLY A 205 4.39 18.14 -14.24
C GLY A 205 3.53 17.15 -13.43
N THR A 206 3.18 16.02 -14.05
CA THR A 206 2.41 14.93 -13.42
C THR A 206 3.29 13.89 -12.73
N ARG A 207 4.63 13.95 -12.90
CA ARG A 207 5.55 13.04 -12.21
C ARG A 207 5.76 13.48 -10.77
N ALA A 208 5.57 12.55 -9.85
CA ALA A 208 5.96 12.73 -8.46
C ALA A 208 7.47 12.96 -8.34
N ALA A 209 7.90 13.53 -7.21
CA ALA A 209 9.31 13.55 -6.89
C ALA A 209 9.79 12.12 -6.59
N SER A 210 11.01 11.81 -7.03
CA SER A 210 11.67 10.54 -6.72
C SER A 210 12.51 10.72 -5.47
N TRP A 211 12.31 9.84 -4.49
CA TRP A 211 13.00 9.85 -3.21
C TRP A 211 13.66 8.50 -2.97
N THR A 212 14.96 8.50 -2.69
CA THR A 212 15.67 7.31 -2.23
C THR A 212 15.67 7.30 -0.71
N LEU A 213 15.19 6.20 -0.13
CA LEU A 213 15.36 5.87 1.28
C LEU A 213 16.81 5.41 1.50
N ASN A 214 17.56 6.19 2.27
CA ASN A 214 18.96 5.90 2.54
C ASN A 214 19.07 4.87 3.68
N LEU A 215 20.23 4.21 3.75
CA LEU A 215 20.63 3.53 4.98
C LEU A 215 20.77 4.55 6.12
N PRO A 216 20.71 4.11 7.39
CA PRO A 216 20.78 5.01 8.53
C PRO A 216 21.97 5.97 8.44
N PRO A 217 21.77 7.28 8.65
CA PRO A 217 22.85 8.25 8.58
C PRO A 217 23.85 8.06 9.73
N LYS A 218 25.08 8.55 9.54
CA LYS A 218 26.14 8.47 10.55
C LYS A 218 25.66 8.96 11.93
N GLY A 219 26.02 8.24 12.99
CA GLY A 219 25.57 8.53 14.36
C GLY A 219 24.20 7.95 14.73
N TRP A 220 23.56 7.20 13.82
CA TRP A 220 22.43 6.30 14.08
C TRP A 220 22.85 4.83 14.02
N GLU A 221 24.16 4.57 14.15
CA GLU A 221 24.70 3.22 14.27
C GLU A 221 24.08 2.50 15.47
N ASP A 222 23.81 1.21 15.29
CA ASP A 222 23.37 0.33 16.36
C ASP A 222 24.62 -0.23 17.05
N PRO A 223 24.92 0.18 18.30
CA PRO A 223 26.11 -0.28 19.01
C PRO A 223 26.11 -1.79 19.26
N ASP A 224 24.94 -2.43 19.21
CA ASP A 224 24.77 -3.87 19.45
C ASP A 224 24.74 -4.70 18.15
N ALA A 225 24.95 -4.06 16.98
CA ALA A 225 24.95 -4.72 15.67
C ALA A 225 26.01 -5.82 15.51
N THR A 226 26.99 -5.89 16.41
CA THR A 226 28.04 -6.91 16.44
C THR A 226 27.60 -8.25 17.04
N GLN A 227 26.45 -8.35 17.72
CA GLN A 227 26.01 -9.58 18.40
C GLN A 227 25.10 -10.50 17.58
N GLY A 228 25.07 -10.33 16.25
CA GLY A 228 24.25 -11.13 15.36
C GLY A 228 22.82 -10.60 15.29
N ASN A 229 22.29 -10.54 14.08
CA ASN A 229 20.97 -9.98 13.81
C ASN A 229 19.88 -10.93 14.33
N PRO A 230 19.01 -10.51 15.27
CA PRO A 230 17.79 -11.28 15.54
C PRO A 230 16.96 -11.38 14.24
N PRO A 231 16.22 -12.47 14.05
CA PRO A 231 15.41 -12.65 12.85
C PRO A 231 14.46 -11.45 12.69
N PRO A 232 14.30 -10.92 11.46
CA PRO A 232 13.40 -9.81 11.24
C PRO A 232 11.99 -10.22 11.67
N ALA A 233 11.35 -9.42 12.51
CA ALA A 233 9.92 -9.55 12.68
C ALA A 233 9.29 -9.20 11.32
N LEU A 234 8.43 -10.07 10.79
CA LEU A 234 7.88 -9.88 9.44
C LEU A 234 6.95 -8.65 9.31
N GLU A 235 6.44 -8.09 10.42
CA GLU A 235 5.39 -7.07 10.42
C GLU A 235 5.56 -5.83 11.35
N PRO A 236 6.74 -5.40 11.82
CA PRO A 236 6.83 -4.27 12.75
C PRO A 236 6.40 -2.94 12.14
N ALA A 237 6.82 -2.61 10.92
CA ALA A 237 6.54 -1.34 10.26
C ALA A 237 5.07 -1.17 9.93
N SER A 238 4.47 -2.21 9.35
CA SER A 238 3.04 -2.26 9.00
C SER A 238 2.17 -2.18 10.26
N THR A 239 2.54 -2.91 11.32
CA THR A 239 1.80 -2.92 12.59
C THR A 239 1.90 -1.57 13.30
N LEU A 240 3.11 -1.00 13.38
CA LEU A 240 3.33 0.32 13.98
C LEU A 240 2.55 1.40 13.23
N LEU A 241 2.60 1.41 11.89
CA LEU A 241 1.83 2.38 11.10
C LEU A 241 0.32 2.20 11.31
N THR A 242 -0.17 0.96 11.29
CA THR A 242 -1.59 0.68 11.50
C THR A 242 -2.04 1.20 12.85
N HIS A 243 -1.21 1.04 13.89
CA HIS A 243 -1.46 1.64 15.19
C HIS A 243 -1.41 3.16 15.14
N HIS A 244 -0.30 3.76 14.69
CA HIS A 244 -0.03 5.20 14.74
C HIS A 244 -0.99 6.03 13.87
N THR A 245 -1.56 5.43 12.83
CA THR A 245 -2.52 6.07 11.91
C THR A 245 -3.97 6.02 12.39
N HIS A 246 -4.24 5.32 13.50
CA HIS A 246 -5.59 5.20 14.03
C HIS A 246 -6.21 6.57 14.41
N ASP A 247 -7.52 6.71 14.20
CA ASP A 247 -8.30 7.96 14.40
C ASP A 247 -8.11 8.59 15.77
N LEU A 248 -8.02 7.75 16.80
CA LEU A 248 -7.77 8.13 18.19
C LEU A 248 -6.54 9.04 18.34
N TRP A 249 -5.52 8.85 17.52
CA TRP A 249 -4.26 9.59 17.57
C TRP A 249 -4.27 10.89 16.78
N SER A 250 -5.39 11.23 16.14
CA SER A 250 -5.56 12.51 15.48
C SER A 250 -5.27 13.66 16.45
N PRO A 251 -4.70 14.78 15.97
CA PRO A 251 -4.72 16.05 16.70
C PRO A 251 -6.16 16.40 17.10
N ARG A 252 -6.32 17.14 18.21
CA ARG A 252 -7.57 17.57 18.86
C ARG A 252 -8.86 17.39 18.01
N PRO A 253 -9.90 16.68 18.53
CA PRO A 253 -10.08 16.29 19.93
C PRO A 253 -9.37 14.98 20.35
N GLY A 254 -8.64 14.32 19.45
CA GLY A 254 -7.91 13.08 19.76
C GLY A 254 -6.74 13.23 20.75
N LEU A 255 -6.11 12.08 21.04
CA LEU A 255 -5.03 11.99 22.02
C LEU A 255 -3.68 12.51 21.51
N GLY A 256 -3.48 12.53 20.19
CA GLY A 256 -2.27 13.01 19.53
C GLY A 256 -1.16 11.95 19.36
N ALA A 257 -0.13 12.31 18.58
CA ALA A 257 0.96 11.39 18.20
C ALA A 257 1.84 10.97 19.39
N THR A 258 2.08 11.87 20.35
CA THR A 258 2.79 11.56 21.61
C THR A 258 2.09 10.42 22.37
N ALA A 259 0.76 10.43 22.43
CA ALA A 259 -0.01 9.37 23.09
C ALA A 259 0.04 8.05 22.33
N ALA A 260 0.08 8.09 21.00
CA ALA A 260 0.28 6.89 20.18
C ALA A 260 1.60 6.20 20.53
N ARG A 261 2.70 6.96 20.60
CA ARG A 261 4.05 6.42 20.92
C ARG A 261 4.13 5.86 22.33
N ILE A 262 3.54 6.54 23.32
CA ILE A 262 3.49 6.05 24.71
C ILE A 262 2.64 4.77 24.79
N HIS A 263 1.51 4.72 24.09
CA HIS A 263 0.70 3.50 24.02
C HIS A 263 1.44 2.36 23.30
N TRP A 264 2.19 2.66 22.25
CA TRP A 264 3.02 1.67 21.56
C TRP A 264 4.10 1.10 22.48
N ALA A 265 4.74 1.93 23.31
CA ALA A 265 5.69 1.45 24.33
C ALA A 265 5.03 0.54 25.38
N LEU A 266 3.78 0.80 25.78
CA LEU A 266 3.01 -0.11 26.64
C LEU A 266 2.78 -1.47 25.97
N LEU A 267 2.42 -1.48 24.69
CA LEU A 267 2.26 -2.72 23.91
C LEU A 267 3.59 -3.48 23.79
N GLY A 268 4.70 -2.75 23.64
CA GLY A 268 6.07 -3.28 23.61
C GLY A 268 6.61 -3.77 24.96
N GLY A 269 5.81 -3.72 26.03
CA GLY A 269 6.17 -4.33 27.32
C GLY A 269 6.58 -3.35 28.42
N ALA A 270 6.75 -2.06 28.14
CA ALA A 270 7.03 -1.08 29.18
C ALA A 270 5.86 -1.01 30.18
N ARG A 271 6.16 -1.02 31.48
CA ARG A 271 5.16 -1.03 32.57
C ARG A 271 5.28 0.17 33.47
N THR A 272 6.49 0.66 33.70
CA THR A 272 6.71 1.82 34.58
C THR A 272 6.79 3.13 33.79
N THR A 273 6.41 4.25 34.42
CA THR A 273 6.59 5.59 33.84
C THR A 273 8.06 5.84 33.44
N LYS A 274 9.00 5.34 34.25
CA LYS A 274 10.45 5.48 34.00
C LYS A 274 10.88 4.71 32.75
N GLU A 275 10.43 3.46 32.60
CA GLU A 275 10.68 2.67 31.37
C GLU A 275 10.09 3.36 30.15
N ILE A 276 8.84 3.83 30.24
CA ILE A 276 8.17 4.52 29.13
C ILE A 276 8.93 5.79 28.74
N ALA A 277 9.34 6.61 29.70
CA ALA A 277 10.15 7.79 29.45
C ALA A 277 11.50 7.43 28.80
N GLY A 278 12.15 6.36 29.26
CA GLY A 278 13.40 5.87 28.70
C GLY A 278 13.27 5.40 27.25
N VAL A 279 12.27 4.57 26.95
CA VAL A 279 12.03 4.01 25.61
C VAL A 279 11.55 5.08 24.62
N THR A 280 10.65 5.96 25.06
CA THR A 280 10.01 6.94 24.15
C THR A 280 10.77 8.25 24.03
N GLY A 281 11.68 8.55 24.97
CA GLY A 281 12.44 9.80 25.07
C GLY A 281 11.67 10.98 25.65
N TYR A 282 10.39 10.81 26.03
CA TYR A 282 9.60 11.88 26.63
C TYR A 282 9.92 12.07 28.11
N SER A 283 9.71 13.29 28.61
CA SER A 283 9.82 13.56 30.05
C SER A 283 8.86 12.70 30.87
N LEU A 284 9.25 12.35 32.11
CA LEU A 284 8.39 11.63 33.07
C LEU A 284 7.02 12.30 33.21
N LYS A 285 6.99 13.63 33.34
CA LYS A 285 5.76 14.42 33.44
C LYS A 285 4.83 14.21 32.23
N THR A 286 5.39 14.16 31.02
CA THR A 286 4.63 13.89 29.79
C THR A 286 4.10 12.46 29.77
N ALA A 287 4.92 11.48 30.16
CA ALA A 287 4.54 10.09 30.25
C ALA A 287 3.36 9.91 31.23
N GLU A 288 3.49 10.41 32.46
CA GLU A 288 2.43 10.33 33.48
C GLU A 288 1.12 10.97 33.05
N LYS A 289 1.20 12.20 32.51
CA LYS A 289 0.00 12.93 32.05
C LYS A 289 -0.72 12.13 30.96
N THR A 290 0.03 11.50 30.08
CA THR A 290 -0.52 10.72 28.97
C THR A 290 -1.09 9.39 29.45
N LEU A 291 -0.39 8.70 30.36
CA LEU A 291 -0.87 7.46 30.98
C LEU A 291 -2.19 7.67 31.72
N ARG A 292 -2.35 8.79 32.45
CA ARG A 292 -3.64 9.15 33.07
C ARG A 292 -4.76 9.30 32.04
N ARG A 293 -4.47 9.87 30.86
CA ARG A 293 -5.47 9.98 29.77
C ARG A 293 -5.80 8.62 29.16
N LEU A 294 -4.81 7.77 28.95
CA LEU A 294 -4.99 6.41 28.42
C LEU A 294 -5.78 5.52 29.39
N SER A 295 -5.52 5.64 30.68
CA SER A 295 -6.22 4.89 31.72
C SER A 295 -7.71 5.23 31.79
N ARG A 296 -8.09 6.51 31.63
CA ARG A 296 -9.50 6.95 31.58
C ARG A 296 -10.29 6.32 30.42
N LEU A 297 -9.62 5.95 29.33
CA LEU A 297 -10.21 5.31 28.16
C LEU A 297 -10.00 3.78 28.17
N ASN A 298 -9.58 3.20 29.30
CA ASN A 298 -9.31 1.77 29.47
C ASN A 298 -8.27 1.20 28.49
N LEU A 299 -7.32 2.05 28.04
CA LEU A 299 -6.25 1.64 27.12
C LEU A 299 -5.02 1.09 27.85
N VAL A 300 -4.94 1.31 29.17
CA VAL A 300 -3.91 0.73 30.04
C VAL A 300 -4.46 -0.57 30.64
N GLY A 301 -3.72 -1.67 30.53
CA GLY A 301 -4.11 -2.93 31.13
C GLY A 301 -3.08 -4.03 30.91
N PRO A 302 -3.14 -5.11 31.71
CA PRO A 302 -2.10 -6.13 31.75
C PRO A 302 -2.16 -7.08 30.54
N GLY A 303 -0.99 -7.58 30.14
CA GLY A 303 -0.82 -8.75 29.28
C GLY A 303 -0.51 -8.47 27.81
N PRO A 304 0.06 -9.47 27.10
CA PRO A 304 0.17 -9.45 25.65
C PRO A 304 -1.24 -9.41 25.05
N ARG A 305 -1.50 -8.42 24.19
CA ARG A 305 -2.78 -8.26 23.50
C ARG A 305 -2.62 -8.68 22.05
N SER A 306 -3.58 -9.42 21.51
CA SER A 306 -3.64 -9.63 20.06
C SER A 306 -3.86 -8.30 19.33
N ALA A 307 -3.42 -8.23 18.08
CA ALA A 307 -3.59 -7.02 17.25
C ALA A 307 -5.08 -6.65 17.10
N GLU A 308 -5.96 -7.64 17.01
CA GLU A 308 -7.41 -7.50 16.94
C GLU A 308 -7.98 -6.88 18.22
N SER A 309 -7.53 -7.34 19.39
CA SER A 309 -7.95 -6.81 20.68
C SER A 309 -7.54 -5.35 20.86
N VAL A 310 -6.28 -5.02 20.51
CA VAL A 310 -5.79 -3.64 20.51
C VAL A 310 -6.64 -2.77 19.58
N LYS A 311 -6.87 -3.22 18.34
CA LYS A 311 -7.68 -2.48 17.36
C LYS A 311 -9.11 -2.23 17.87
N GLY A 312 -9.75 -3.23 18.49
CA GLY A 312 -11.07 -3.10 19.10
C GLY A 312 -11.10 -2.04 20.22
N GLN A 313 -10.11 -2.06 21.12
CA GLN A 313 -9.99 -1.07 22.20
C GLN A 313 -9.80 0.35 21.68
N LEU A 314 -8.93 0.52 20.67
CA LEU A 314 -8.71 1.82 20.04
C LEU A 314 -9.99 2.34 19.37
N HIS A 315 -10.76 1.46 18.73
CA HIS A 315 -12.02 1.82 18.09
C HIS A 315 -13.09 2.25 19.12
N SER A 316 -13.23 1.50 20.22
CA SER A 316 -14.14 1.86 21.31
C SER A 316 -13.79 3.21 21.93
N ALA A 317 -12.51 3.46 22.23
CA ALA A 317 -12.04 4.75 22.74
C ALA A 317 -12.23 5.89 21.73
N ALA A 318 -12.04 5.63 20.43
CA ALA A 318 -12.31 6.63 19.39
C ALA A 318 -13.80 6.95 19.29
N LYS A 319 -14.69 5.95 19.43
CA LYS A 319 -16.15 6.15 19.46
C LYS A 319 -16.59 6.98 20.65
N GLU A 320 -16.05 6.72 21.84
CA GLU A 320 -16.30 7.51 23.06
C GLU A 320 -15.93 8.99 22.88
N LEU A 321 -14.85 9.27 22.14
CA LEU A 321 -14.41 10.63 21.82
C LEU A 321 -15.05 11.26 20.57
N GLY A 322 -15.98 10.56 19.90
CA GLY A 322 -16.63 11.05 18.68
C GLY A 322 -15.65 11.19 17.48
N LEU A 323 -14.62 10.35 17.43
CA LEU A 323 -13.55 10.39 16.42
C LEU A 323 -13.71 9.35 15.31
N ALA A 324 -14.77 8.54 15.37
CA ALA A 324 -15.09 7.61 14.29
C ALA A 324 -15.18 8.41 12.97
N GLU A 325 -14.40 8.00 11.97
CA GLU A 325 -14.37 8.55 10.59
C GLU A 325 -13.41 9.72 10.31
N VAL A 326 -12.62 10.19 11.28
CA VAL A 326 -11.70 11.33 11.03
C VAL A 326 -10.67 11.02 9.93
N SER A 327 -10.06 9.84 9.94
CA SER A 327 -9.09 9.43 8.92
C SER A 327 -9.75 9.01 7.61
N ALA A 328 -10.97 8.47 7.66
CA ALA A 328 -11.76 8.19 6.46
C ALA A 328 -12.03 9.51 5.70
N GLY A 329 -12.50 10.54 6.40
CA GLY A 329 -12.69 11.88 5.81
C GLY A 329 -11.38 12.54 5.36
N ARG A 330 -10.26 12.32 6.05
CA ARG A 330 -8.93 12.79 5.57
C ARG A 330 -8.51 12.08 4.29
N ARG A 331 -8.67 10.76 4.23
CA ARG A 331 -8.32 9.94 3.07
C ARG A 331 -9.14 10.36 1.85
N GLU A 332 -10.46 10.51 2.00
CA GLU A 332 -11.35 11.02 0.97
C GLU A 332 -10.88 12.39 0.46
N ARG A 333 -10.59 13.34 1.37
CA ARG A 333 -10.04 14.65 0.99
C ARG A 333 -8.74 14.54 0.20
N HIS A 334 -7.82 13.67 0.58
CA HIS A 334 -6.56 13.47 -0.14
C HIS A 334 -6.75 12.83 -1.52
N ILE A 335 -7.70 11.90 -1.66
CA ILE A 335 -8.07 11.33 -2.96
C ILE A 335 -8.62 12.44 -3.87
N ILE A 336 -9.60 13.21 -3.37
CA ILE A 336 -10.19 14.34 -4.10
C ILE A 336 -9.11 15.35 -4.51
N ASP A 337 -8.23 15.74 -3.59
CA ASP A 337 -7.17 16.70 -3.88
C ASP A 337 -6.17 16.17 -4.95
N ARG A 338 -5.96 14.85 -5.03
CA ARG A 338 -5.09 14.23 -6.04
C ARG A 338 -5.74 14.28 -7.42
N GLU A 339 -7.02 13.92 -7.51
CA GLU A 339 -7.81 14.00 -8.74
C GLU A 339 -7.93 15.44 -9.24
N LEU A 340 -8.16 16.39 -8.34
CA LEU A 340 -8.18 17.83 -8.66
C LEU A 340 -6.85 18.32 -9.21
N PHE A 341 -5.74 17.89 -8.62
CA PHE A 341 -4.40 18.27 -9.08
C PHE A 341 -4.12 17.70 -10.48
N ALA A 342 -4.46 16.44 -10.73
CA ALA A 342 -4.35 15.82 -12.04
C ALA A 342 -5.20 16.57 -13.10
N TRP A 343 -6.46 16.86 -12.77
CA TRP A 343 -7.36 17.61 -13.65
C TRP A 343 -6.84 19.01 -13.98
N TRP A 344 -6.30 19.73 -12.98
CA TRP A 344 -5.74 21.05 -13.20
C TRP A 344 -4.49 21.01 -14.09
N ASN A 345 -3.59 20.03 -13.89
CA ASN A 345 -2.40 19.89 -14.72
C ASN A 345 -2.77 19.60 -16.19
N ASP A 346 -3.76 18.74 -16.43
CA ASP A 346 -4.27 18.45 -17.78
C ASP A 346 -4.91 19.68 -18.43
N GLU A 347 -5.68 20.46 -17.67
CA GLU A 347 -6.25 21.72 -18.15
C GLU A 347 -5.14 22.73 -18.50
N GLN A 348 -4.10 22.85 -17.67
CA GLN A 348 -2.97 23.73 -17.94
C GLN A 348 -2.18 23.28 -19.18
N ALA A 349 -1.96 21.98 -19.36
CA ALA A 349 -1.34 21.43 -20.56
C ALA A 349 -2.18 21.74 -21.81
N TRP A 350 -3.50 21.56 -21.73
CA TRP A 350 -4.42 21.92 -22.82
C TRP A 350 -4.40 23.42 -23.13
N ARG A 351 -4.36 24.28 -22.10
CA ARG A 351 -4.30 25.74 -22.26
C ARG A 351 -3.02 26.20 -22.95
N ARG A 352 -1.90 25.53 -22.69
CA ARG A 352 -0.58 25.83 -23.29
C ARG A 352 -0.39 25.27 -24.70
N ARG A 353 -1.19 24.27 -25.11
CA ARG A 353 -1.10 23.65 -26.44
C ARG A 353 -1.44 24.65 -27.55
N LYS A 354 -0.55 24.81 -28.54
CA LYS A 354 -0.78 25.59 -29.77
C LYS A 354 -1.68 24.82 -30.75
N GLY A 355 -2.44 25.51 -31.61
CA GLY A 355 -3.29 24.89 -32.64
C GLY A 355 -4.50 24.14 -32.09
N LYS A 356 -5.20 24.71 -31.10
CA LYS A 356 -6.35 24.07 -30.43
C LYS A 356 -7.50 23.87 -31.42
N LYS A 357 -7.77 22.62 -31.82
CA LYS A 357 -9.05 22.27 -32.44
C LYS A 357 -10.15 22.43 -31.39
N ARG A 358 -11.18 23.25 -31.66
CA ARG A 358 -12.37 23.33 -30.80
C ARG A 358 -13.08 21.97 -30.87
N GLY A 359 -12.81 21.11 -29.89
CA GLY A 359 -13.49 19.82 -29.78
C GLY A 359 -15.01 20.00 -29.63
N PRO A 360 -15.80 18.95 -29.87
CA PRO A 360 -17.26 19.03 -29.80
C PRO A 360 -17.71 19.49 -28.42
N LYS A 361 -18.70 20.39 -28.35
CA LYS A 361 -19.36 20.74 -27.08
C LYS A 361 -20.09 19.49 -26.58
N ARG A 362 -19.63 18.88 -25.48
CA ARG A 362 -20.42 17.87 -24.78
C ARG A 362 -21.56 18.59 -24.08
N ASN A 363 -22.79 18.31 -24.50
CA ASN A 363 -23.99 18.72 -23.78
C ASN A 363 -23.99 18.02 -22.41
N ALA A 364 -24.40 18.74 -21.36
CA ALA A 364 -24.39 18.29 -19.98
C ALA A 364 -25.24 17.02 -19.69
N GLY A 365 -25.95 16.49 -20.70
CA GLY A 365 -26.76 15.26 -20.61
C GLY A 365 -26.11 13.97 -21.16
N MET A 366 -24.90 14.01 -21.76
CA MET A 366 -24.24 12.80 -22.30
C MET A 366 -23.06 12.33 -21.43
N ALA A 367 -23.39 11.97 -20.19
CA ALA A 367 -22.45 11.40 -19.24
C ALA A 367 -22.54 9.87 -19.12
N THR A 368 -23.00 9.13 -20.13
CA THR A 368 -23.20 7.68 -19.97
C THR A 368 -23.19 6.90 -21.29
N THR A 369 -22.09 6.82 -22.05
CA THR A 369 -22.05 5.82 -23.16
C THR A 369 -20.66 5.46 -23.71
N LEU A 370 -19.60 5.45 -22.89
CA LEU A 370 -18.38 4.69 -23.23
C LEU A 370 -17.54 4.54 -21.95
N ALA A 371 -17.91 3.54 -21.15
CA ALA A 371 -17.05 3.02 -20.09
C ALA A 371 -15.97 2.15 -20.75
N LEU A 372 -14.96 2.78 -21.34
CA LEU A 372 -13.69 2.09 -21.54
C LEU A 372 -12.91 2.17 -20.22
N PRO A 373 -12.39 1.06 -19.68
CA PRO A 373 -11.59 1.02 -18.46
C PRO A 373 -10.16 1.47 -18.77
N ILE A 374 -10.02 2.67 -19.31
CA ILE A 374 -8.72 3.28 -19.59
C ILE A 374 -8.61 4.50 -18.67
N ASP A 375 -7.53 4.56 -17.90
CA ASP A 375 -7.06 5.75 -17.17
C ASP A 375 -6.83 6.91 -18.16
N GLY A 376 -7.91 7.46 -18.68
CA GLY A 376 -7.88 8.58 -19.60
C GLY A 376 -7.54 9.88 -18.87
N PRO A 377 -6.97 10.88 -19.57
CA PRO A 377 -6.73 12.21 -19.02
C PRO A 377 -7.90 12.73 -18.19
N ALA A 378 -7.63 13.31 -17.02
CA ALA A 378 -8.63 13.80 -16.08
C ALA A 378 -9.57 14.84 -16.73
N ARG A 379 -9.10 15.59 -17.75
CA ARG A 379 -9.95 16.49 -18.55
C ARG A 379 -11.00 15.78 -19.41
N ILE A 380 -10.77 14.52 -19.80
CA ILE A 380 -11.76 13.69 -20.51
C ILE A 380 -12.81 13.18 -19.51
N LYS A 381 -12.36 12.79 -18.31
CA LYS A 381 -13.20 12.30 -17.20
C LYS A 381 -14.13 13.39 -16.64
N TYR A 382 -13.58 14.56 -16.29
CA TYR A 382 -14.30 15.63 -15.60
C TYR A 382 -14.71 16.79 -16.52
N GLY A 383 -14.25 16.83 -17.77
CA GLY A 383 -14.51 17.92 -18.71
C GLY A 383 -13.58 19.14 -18.50
N ARG A 384 -14.04 20.31 -18.92
CA ARG A 384 -13.30 21.58 -18.77
C ARG A 384 -13.26 21.99 -17.30
N PHE A 385 -12.09 22.40 -16.80
CA PHE A 385 -11.97 22.89 -15.43
C PHE A 385 -12.85 24.14 -15.20
N PRO A 386 -13.71 24.14 -14.16
CA PRO A 386 -14.60 25.26 -13.85
C PRO A 386 -13.84 26.58 -13.66
N THR A 387 -14.39 27.67 -14.18
CA THR A 387 -13.83 29.01 -14.02
C THR A 387 -14.90 29.97 -13.54
N LYS A 388 -14.54 30.86 -12.62
CA LYS A 388 -15.37 32.00 -12.20
C LYS A 388 -15.61 32.96 -13.38
N PRO A 389 -16.60 33.88 -13.30
CA PRO A 389 -16.87 34.86 -14.36
C PRO A 389 -15.63 35.66 -14.82
N GLY A 390 -14.67 35.91 -13.92
CA GLY A 390 -13.38 36.54 -14.25
C GLY A 390 -12.28 35.61 -14.78
N GLY A 391 -12.60 34.40 -15.23
CA GLY A 391 -11.65 33.45 -15.83
C GLY A 391 -10.71 32.72 -14.85
N ARG A 392 -10.71 33.10 -13.57
CA ARG A 392 -9.96 32.41 -12.50
C ARG A 392 -10.52 31.00 -12.25
N ALA A 393 -9.65 30.06 -11.90
CA ALA A 393 -10.05 28.69 -11.59
C ALA A 393 -11.03 28.63 -10.40
N ASP A 394 -12.12 27.87 -10.56
CA ASP A 394 -13.09 27.63 -9.49
C ASP A 394 -12.87 26.25 -8.86
N TYR A 395 -11.99 26.21 -7.85
CA TYR A 395 -11.67 24.97 -7.14
C TYR A 395 -12.84 24.44 -6.29
N ARG A 396 -13.82 25.28 -5.92
CA ARG A 396 -14.96 24.83 -5.11
C ARG A 396 -15.87 23.95 -5.97
N THR A 397 -16.32 24.47 -7.10
CA THR A 397 -17.13 23.71 -8.06
C THR A 397 -16.39 22.48 -8.58
N ALA A 398 -15.08 22.61 -8.86
CA ALA A 398 -14.28 21.47 -9.29
C ALA A 398 -14.27 20.35 -8.23
N ARG A 399 -14.16 20.71 -6.94
CA ARG A 399 -14.17 19.75 -5.83
C ARG A 399 -15.50 19.00 -5.75
N ASP A 400 -16.60 19.71 -5.92
CA ASP A 400 -17.94 19.10 -5.88
C ASP A 400 -18.15 18.14 -7.05
N ILE A 401 -17.66 18.47 -8.26
CA ILE A 401 -17.67 17.58 -9.43
C ILE A 401 -16.87 16.31 -9.17
N VAL A 402 -15.64 16.43 -8.66
CA VAL A 402 -14.79 15.26 -8.36
C VAL A 402 -15.44 14.38 -7.30
N ARG A 403 -15.97 14.97 -6.22
CA ARG A 403 -16.69 14.23 -5.18
C ARG A 403 -17.90 13.48 -5.75
N GLY A 404 -18.71 14.14 -6.56
CA GLY A 404 -19.87 13.53 -7.22
C GLY A 404 -19.54 12.39 -8.18
N ASN A 405 -18.32 12.37 -8.74
CA ASN A 405 -17.83 11.29 -9.61
C ASN A 405 -17.13 10.15 -8.85
N LEU A 406 -16.67 10.38 -7.62
CA LEU A 406 -16.08 9.34 -6.77
C LEU A 406 -17.15 8.56 -5.98
N ALA A 407 -18.22 9.23 -5.54
CA ALA A 407 -19.35 8.63 -4.82
C ALA A 407 -20.07 7.45 -5.51
N PRO A 408 -20.15 7.35 -6.86
CA PRO A 408 -20.72 6.20 -7.55
C PRO A 408 -19.84 4.96 -7.54
N ALA A 409 -18.52 5.09 -7.38
CA ALA A 409 -17.58 3.96 -7.42
C ALA A 409 -17.57 3.14 -6.12
N GLU A 410 -17.93 3.74 -4.98
CA GLU A 410 -17.96 3.06 -3.68
C GLU A 410 -19.32 2.41 -3.36
N ARG A 411 -20.42 2.80 -4.02
CA ARG A 411 -21.75 2.16 -3.82
C ARG A 411 -21.91 0.81 -4.52
N VAL A 412 -21.01 0.44 -5.43
CA VAL A 412 -21.05 -0.84 -6.16
C VAL A 412 -20.22 -1.91 -5.44
N ALA A 413 -19.48 -1.54 -4.38
CA ALA A 413 -18.60 -2.43 -3.63
C ALA A 413 -18.97 -2.57 -2.14
N ALA A 414 -20.21 -2.23 -1.78
CA ALA A 414 -20.75 -2.39 -0.42
C ALA A 414 -21.75 -3.56 -0.36
#